data_AF-A0A261ES29-F1
#
_entry.id   AF-A0A261ES29-F1
#
_cell.length_a   1.000
_cell.length_b   1.000
_cell.length_c   1.000
_cell.angle_alpha   90.00
_cell.angle_beta   90.00
_cell.angle_gamma   90.00
#
_symmetry.space_group_name_H-M   'P 1'
#
loop_
_entity.id
_entity.type
_entity.pdbx_description
1 polymer ?
#
loop_
_entity_poly.entity_id
_entity_poly.type
_entity_poly.pdbx_seq_one_letter_code
_entity_poly.pdbx_strand_id
1 'polypeptide(L)'
;MSQQSKQQPLPTGESHHHVSSRPRTPHSRNSRPQDSRSYGSRPQDSQAHDPQTAQRAAEACETAGCAGGMDQAPTLSLMMQHVKECAGVARGVQHMTLDEPAIKRAAQDFHSQRLEKGLVEADGAWFAPAVDEWMDALAGGEARLSEESLLHIVAGTRETLSMRDAMLVSVLCPLTRRSMKLLASDPHDVNSAKTVYDALNGVFRDPGTFPDATRCATGLRLFSVVVEAVPRKDRAHPLACVAYICWWMGFLDESRRCSDEALRIDPGCSLASIILTAAEFNVLPAWADSAVDERNAGDRQ
;
A
#
# COMPACT_ATOMS: atom_id res chain seq x y z
N MET A 1 -44.47 -23.62 55.30
CA MET A 1 -44.62 -24.48 54.10
C MET A 1 -46.09 -24.86 54.02
N SER A 2 -46.81 -24.24 53.09
CA SER A 2 -48.26 -24.25 52.96
C SER A 2 -48.70 -25.08 51.75
N GLN A 3 -49.71 -25.91 51.99
CA GLN A 3 -50.88 -26.26 51.17
C GLN A 3 -50.81 -26.29 49.62
N GLN A 4 -50.98 -27.51 49.10
CA GLN A 4 -52.06 -28.03 48.22
C GLN A 4 -52.51 -27.35 46.90
N SER A 5 -52.82 -28.26 45.96
CA SER A 5 -53.83 -28.21 44.87
C SER A 5 -53.50 -27.40 43.62
N LYS A 6 -53.93 -27.75 42.40
CA LYS A 6 -54.48 -28.95 41.74
C LYS A 6 -54.72 -28.47 40.28
N GLN A 7 -54.50 -29.36 39.31
CA GLN A 7 -55.22 -29.48 38.03
C GLN A 7 -55.03 -28.44 36.89
N GLN A 8 -54.85 -29.01 35.69
CA GLN A 8 -54.82 -28.41 34.33
C GLN A 8 -56.20 -27.86 33.89
N PRO A 9 -56.32 -27.17 32.73
CA PRO A 9 -56.69 -27.89 31.48
C PRO A 9 -56.14 -27.32 30.14
N LEU A 10 -56.18 -28.17 29.11
CA LEU A 10 -56.08 -27.94 27.63
C LEU A 10 -57.32 -27.16 27.10
N PRO A 11 -57.36 -26.53 25.88
CA PRO A 11 -57.63 -27.30 24.63
C PRO A 11 -57.25 -26.69 23.23
N THR A 12 -57.13 -27.61 22.26
CA THR A 12 -57.63 -27.62 20.84
C THR A 12 -57.31 -26.53 19.81
N GLY A 13 -57.01 -26.97 18.58
CA GLY A 13 -57.26 -26.23 17.34
C GLY A 13 -56.71 -26.92 16.07
N GLU A 14 -57.58 -27.61 15.34
CA GLU A 14 -57.31 -28.26 14.05
C GLU A 14 -57.31 -27.28 12.84
N SER A 15 -56.80 -27.80 11.71
CA SER A 15 -57.26 -27.60 10.32
C SER A 15 -56.58 -26.55 9.40
N HIS A 16 -55.80 -27.11 8.47
CA HIS A 16 -55.93 -27.04 7.00
C HIS A 16 -56.17 -25.72 6.23
N HIS A 17 -55.37 -25.62 5.15
CA HIS A 17 -55.56 -24.88 3.89
C HIS A 17 -55.47 -23.34 3.91
N HIS A 18 -54.40 -22.79 3.31
CA HIS A 18 -54.49 -22.22 1.96
C HIS A 18 -53.12 -21.82 1.42
N VAL A 19 -52.75 -22.42 0.27
CA VAL A 19 -51.81 -21.83 -0.68
C VAL A 19 -52.43 -20.53 -1.19
N SER A 20 -51.75 -19.41 -1.01
CA SER A 20 -52.07 -18.14 -1.65
C SER A 20 -50.84 -17.59 -2.35
N SER A 21 -50.76 -17.96 -3.63
CA SER A 21 -49.95 -17.29 -4.64
C SER A 21 -50.53 -15.91 -4.95
N ARG A 22 -49.66 -14.90 -5.12
CA ARG A 22 -49.70 -13.81 -6.13
C ARG A 22 -48.79 -12.64 -5.69
N PRO A 23 -48.38 -11.73 -6.59
CA PRO A 23 -48.21 -11.86 -8.04
C PRO A 23 -46.86 -11.31 -8.54
N ARG A 24 -46.31 -11.94 -9.58
CA ARG A 24 -45.40 -11.28 -10.54
C ARG A 24 -46.24 -10.49 -11.53
N THR A 25 -45.82 -9.25 -11.84
CA THR A 25 -45.95 -8.54 -13.13
C THR A 25 -45.51 -7.07 -12.94
N PRO A 26 -45.17 -6.31 -13.99
CA PRO A 26 -44.67 -6.67 -15.32
C PRO A 26 -43.45 -5.84 -15.76
N HIS A 27 -42.82 -6.27 -16.86
CA HIS A 27 -41.88 -5.47 -17.63
C HIS A 27 -42.50 -4.15 -18.12
N SER A 28 -41.79 -3.04 -17.88
CA SER A 28 -41.95 -1.79 -18.63
C SER A 28 -40.67 -1.52 -19.41
N ARG A 29 -40.76 -1.63 -20.73
CA ARG A 29 -39.88 -0.96 -21.69
C ARG A 29 -40.31 0.51 -21.79
N ASN A 30 -39.32 1.40 -21.89
CA ASN A 30 -39.36 2.82 -22.31
C ASN A 30 -38.65 3.68 -21.24
N SER A 31 -37.76 4.62 -21.53
CA SER A 31 -37.19 5.15 -22.76
C SER A 31 -35.94 5.92 -22.33
N ARG A 32 -34.87 5.87 -23.13
CA ARG A 32 -33.73 6.80 -22.99
C ARG A 32 -34.23 8.24 -23.10
N PRO A 33 -33.81 9.15 -22.22
CA PRO A 33 -33.62 10.54 -22.59
C PRO A 33 -32.26 10.64 -23.29
N GLN A 34 -32.28 10.89 -24.59
CA GLN A 34 -31.18 11.54 -25.28
C GLN A 34 -31.13 12.97 -24.77
N ASP A 35 -30.20 13.28 -23.86
CA ASP A 35 -29.79 14.66 -23.63
C ASP A 35 -28.40 14.86 -24.25
N SER A 36 -28.46 15.31 -25.50
CA SER A 36 -27.40 16.01 -26.20
C SER A 36 -27.00 17.25 -25.43
N ARG A 37 -25.86 17.21 -24.74
CA ARG A 37 -25.13 18.42 -24.31
C ARG A 37 -23.67 18.32 -24.72
N SER A 38 -23.39 19.03 -25.80
CA SER A 38 -22.18 19.85 -26.02
C SER A 38 -20.84 19.20 -25.68
N TYR A 39 -20.23 18.56 -26.68
CA TYR A 39 -18.77 18.50 -26.78
C TYR A 39 -18.23 19.94 -26.85
N GLY A 40 -17.71 20.44 -25.74
CA GLY A 40 -17.09 21.75 -25.62
C GLY A 40 -15.84 21.66 -24.76
N SER A 41 -14.69 21.78 -25.44
CA SER A 41 -13.41 22.27 -24.94
C SER A 41 -12.62 21.43 -23.93
N ARG A 42 -11.60 20.75 -24.45
CA ARG A 42 -10.37 20.36 -23.73
C ARG A 42 -9.78 21.59 -23.00
N PRO A 43 -9.36 21.47 -21.72
CA PRO A 43 -8.32 22.34 -21.19
C PRO A 43 -6.97 21.90 -21.77
N GLN A 44 -6.38 22.74 -22.60
CA GLN A 44 -4.96 22.71 -22.91
C GLN A 44 -4.20 23.29 -21.70
N ASP A 45 -3.78 22.43 -20.78
CA ASP A 45 -2.68 22.77 -19.86
C ASP A 45 -1.42 22.04 -20.33
N SER A 46 -0.90 22.55 -21.45
CA SER A 46 0.47 22.35 -21.87
C SER A 46 1.37 23.26 -21.02
N GLN A 47 1.76 22.81 -19.83
CA GLN A 47 3.04 23.22 -19.29
C GLN A 47 4.09 22.42 -20.05
N ALA A 48 4.65 23.05 -21.09
CA ALA A 48 5.82 22.58 -21.79
C ALA A 48 6.93 22.37 -20.76
N HIS A 49 7.25 21.12 -20.48
CA HIS A 49 8.53 20.76 -19.89
C HIS A 49 9.61 21.36 -20.80
N ASP A 50 10.40 22.27 -20.26
CA ASP A 50 11.54 22.85 -20.95
C ASP A 50 12.43 21.71 -21.50
N PRO A 51 12.53 21.55 -22.83
CA PRO A 51 13.29 20.46 -23.43
C PRO A 51 14.78 20.54 -23.05
N GLN A 52 15.28 21.71 -22.64
CA GLN A 52 16.65 21.86 -22.17
C GLN A 52 16.86 21.29 -20.76
N THR A 53 15.83 21.22 -19.93
CA THR A 53 15.92 20.64 -18.57
C THR A 53 15.93 19.11 -18.64
N ALA A 54 15.12 18.50 -19.52
CA ALA A 54 15.16 17.06 -19.78
C ALA A 54 16.47 16.63 -20.45
N GLN A 55 17.01 17.47 -21.34
CA GLN A 55 18.26 17.20 -22.04
C GLN A 55 19.49 17.36 -21.13
N ARG A 56 19.48 18.31 -20.18
CA ARG A 56 20.52 18.42 -19.14
C ARG A 56 20.52 17.26 -18.14
N ALA A 57 19.35 16.68 -17.84
CA ALA A 57 19.25 15.47 -17.02
C ALA A 57 19.77 14.22 -17.77
N ALA A 58 19.56 14.15 -19.08
CA ALA A 58 20.11 13.10 -19.93
C ALA A 58 21.65 13.23 -20.11
N GLU A 59 22.16 14.44 -20.34
CA GLU A 59 23.60 14.71 -20.50
C GLU A 59 24.40 14.52 -19.19
N ALA A 60 23.78 14.75 -18.03
CA ALA A 60 24.38 14.43 -16.73
C ALA A 60 24.47 12.92 -16.48
N CYS A 61 23.64 12.11 -17.15
CA CYS A 61 23.69 10.66 -17.11
C CYS A 61 24.73 10.09 -18.10
N GLU A 62 24.90 10.72 -19.27
CA GLU A 62 25.89 10.29 -20.29
C GLU A 62 27.35 10.64 -19.93
N THR A 63 27.58 11.69 -19.16
CA THR A 63 28.95 12.06 -18.69
C THR A 63 29.47 11.14 -17.58
N ALA A 64 28.61 10.34 -16.96
CA ALA A 64 28.96 9.25 -16.05
C ALA A 64 29.18 7.93 -16.82
N GLY A 65 30.01 7.97 -17.87
CA GLY A 65 30.73 6.82 -18.41
C GLY A 65 29.90 5.60 -18.84
N CYS A 66 29.23 5.67 -19.99
CA CYS A 66 28.79 4.48 -20.72
C CYS A 66 29.02 4.64 -22.24
N ALA A 67 30.21 4.30 -22.69
CA ALA A 67 30.41 3.88 -24.08
C ALA A 67 30.31 2.35 -24.11
N GLY A 68 29.13 1.82 -24.43
CA GLY A 68 28.95 0.38 -24.64
C GLY A 68 27.51 -0.08 -24.49
N GLY A 69 26.89 -0.43 -25.63
CA GLY A 69 25.89 -1.49 -25.78
C GLY A 69 24.65 -1.48 -24.88
N MET A 70 23.49 -1.26 -25.50
CA MET A 70 22.19 -1.73 -25.00
C MET A 70 22.23 -3.26 -24.80
N ASP A 71 22.59 -3.78 -23.60
CA ASP A 71 22.16 -5.12 -23.14
C ASP A 71 22.50 -5.51 -21.68
N GLN A 72 22.50 -4.60 -20.71
CA GLN A 72 22.68 -5.02 -19.31
C GLN A 72 21.67 -4.33 -18.40
N ALA A 73 20.63 -5.07 -18.02
CA ALA A 73 19.99 -4.87 -16.73
C ALA A 73 21.11 -4.81 -15.67
N PRO A 74 21.09 -3.86 -14.72
CA PRO A 74 22.12 -3.78 -13.69
C PRO A 74 22.23 -5.15 -13.04
N THR A 75 23.44 -5.71 -13.02
CA THR A 75 23.66 -7.02 -12.42
C THR A 75 23.12 -7.00 -10.99
N LEU A 76 22.42 -8.06 -10.60
CA LEU A 76 21.86 -8.23 -9.24
C LEU A 76 22.86 -7.83 -8.15
N SER A 77 24.16 -8.09 -8.37
CA SER A 77 25.26 -7.66 -7.51
C SER A 77 25.38 -6.13 -7.34
N LEU A 78 25.23 -5.36 -8.42
CA LEU A 78 25.32 -3.89 -8.41
C LEU A 78 24.09 -3.26 -7.76
N MET A 79 22.89 -3.80 -8.04
CA MET A 79 21.65 -3.41 -7.35
C MET A 79 21.72 -3.71 -5.86
N MET A 80 22.18 -4.91 -5.49
CA MET A 80 22.34 -5.31 -4.09
C MET A 80 23.41 -4.50 -3.36
N GLN A 81 24.48 -4.11 -4.04
CA GLN A 81 25.50 -3.23 -3.47
C GLN A 81 24.97 -1.80 -3.29
N HIS A 82 24.27 -1.24 -4.27
CA HIS A 82 23.69 0.10 -4.16
C HIS A 82 22.61 0.17 -3.08
N VAL A 83 21.80 -0.88 -2.91
CA VAL A 83 20.82 -0.91 -1.82
C VAL A 83 21.47 -1.24 -0.48
N LYS A 84 22.53 -2.06 -0.39
CA LYS A 84 23.29 -2.18 0.87
C LYS A 84 23.99 -0.87 1.26
N GLU A 85 24.46 -0.11 0.28
CA GLU A 85 24.95 1.26 0.48
C GLU A 85 23.79 2.18 0.88
N CYS A 86 22.61 2.11 0.26
CA CYS A 86 21.45 2.94 0.65
C CYS A 86 20.79 2.52 1.98
N ALA A 87 20.81 1.23 2.33
CA ALA A 87 20.32 0.65 3.58
C ALA A 87 21.35 0.81 4.70
N GLY A 88 22.64 0.85 4.36
CA GLY A 88 23.76 1.17 5.26
C GLY A 88 23.99 2.67 5.44
N VAL A 89 23.39 3.53 4.60
CA VAL A 89 23.49 4.98 4.69
C VAL A 89 22.28 5.53 5.42
N ALA A 90 22.40 5.52 6.74
CA ALA A 90 21.70 6.41 7.66
C ALA A 90 22.08 7.90 7.47
N ARG A 91 22.46 8.36 6.26
CA ARG A 91 22.64 9.79 5.99
C ARG A 91 21.31 10.35 5.54
N GLY A 92 20.75 11.26 6.34
CA GLY A 92 19.54 12.01 6.00
C GLY A 92 18.23 11.40 6.49
N VAL A 93 18.25 10.33 7.30
CA VAL A 93 17.06 9.88 8.03
C VAL A 93 16.73 10.94 9.08
N GLN A 94 15.54 11.51 8.98
CA GLN A 94 15.05 12.47 9.94
C GLN A 94 14.79 11.78 11.28
N HIS A 95 15.53 12.15 12.31
CA HIS A 95 15.30 11.64 13.65
C HIS A 95 14.28 12.56 14.36
N MET A 96 13.04 12.09 14.42
CA MET A 96 11.93 12.74 15.13
C MET A 96 11.25 11.69 16.01
N THR A 97 10.70 12.09 17.14
CA THR A 97 9.91 11.19 18.00
C THR A 97 8.59 11.87 18.28
N LEU A 98 7.50 11.21 17.91
CA LEU A 98 6.15 11.69 18.18
C LEU A 98 5.77 11.38 19.62
N ASP A 99 5.16 12.36 20.28
CA ASP A 99 4.64 12.14 21.62
C ASP A 99 3.35 11.28 21.56
N GLU A 100 3.21 10.36 22.51
CA GLU A 100 2.05 9.45 22.57
C GLU A 100 0.70 10.20 22.73
N PRO A 101 0.61 11.29 23.52
CA PRO A 101 -0.59 12.13 23.56
C PRO A 101 -1.00 12.73 22.20
N ALA A 102 -0.06 13.13 21.34
CA ALA A 102 -0.29 13.72 20.03
C ALA A 102 -0.78 12.66 19.05
N ILE A 103 -0.18 11.48 19.06
CA ILE A 103 -0.68 10.33 18.29
C ILE A 103 -2.13 10.03 18.70
N LYS A 104 -2.43 10.03 20.00
CA LYS A 104 -3.78 9.77 20.50
C LYS A 104 -4.78 10.85 20.08
N ARG A 105 -4.41 12.13 20.18
CA ARG A 105 -5.24 13.25 19.71
C ARG A 105 -5.51 13.14 18.22
N ALA A 106 -4.48 12.91 17.42
CA ALA A 106 -4.62 12.73 15.98
C ALA A 106 -5.57 11.57 15.62
N ALA A 107 -5.45 10.42 16.30
CA ALA A 107 -6.38 9.31 16.10
C ALA A 107 -7.84 9.65 16.48
N GLN A 108 -8.04 10.41 17.56
CA GLN A 108 -9.37 10.88 17.98
C GLN A 108 -9.97 11.88 16.98
N ASP A 109 -9.16 12.80 16.47
CA ASP A 109 -9.58 13.77 15.45
C ASP A 109 -9.95 13.05 14.16
N PHE A 110 -9.15 12.08 13.72
CA PHE A 110 -9.44 11.27 12.54
C PHE A 110 -10.76 10.49 12.68
N HIS A 111 -10.96 9.84 13.83
CA HIS A 111 -12.19 9.13 14.13
C HIS A 111 -13.40 10.07 14.12
N SER A 112 -13.26 11.27 14.69
CA SER A 112 -14.32 12.28 14.72
C SER A 112 -14.69 12.74 13.30
N GLN A 113 -13.70 12.95 12.43
CA GLN A 113 -13.96 13.29 11.02
C GLN A 113 -14.68 12.17 10.27
N ARG A 114 -14.36 10.90 10.52
CA ARG A 114 -15.06 9.75 9.93
C ARG A 114 -16.53 9.68 10.36
N LEU A 115 -16.83 10.02 11.61
CA LEU A 115 -18.20 10.08 12.09
C LEU A 115 -19.00 11.22 11.44
N GLU A 116 -18.36 12.36 11.18
CA GLU A 116 -19.02 13.54 10.61
C GLU A 116 -19.20 13.45 9.09
N LYS A 117 -18.16 13.03 8.36
CA LYS A 117 -18.09 13.12 6.89
C LYS A 117 -18.24 11.77 6.18
N GLY A 118 -18.20 10.66 6.93
CA GLY A 118 -18.12 9.31 6.38
C GLY A 118 -16.69 8.91 6.01
N LEU A 119 -16.47 7.61 5.81
CA LEU A 119 -15.15 7.00 5.67
C LEU A 119 -14.34 7.57 4.49
N VAL A 120 -14.91 7.52 3.28
CA VAL A 120 -14.16 7.88 2.06
C VAL A 120 -13.72 9.35 2.06
N GLU A 121 -14.62 10.26 2.41
CA GLU A 121 -14.30 11.69 2.44
C GLU A 121 -13.30 12.01 3.56
N ALA A 122 -13.52 11.46 4.76
CA ALA A 122 -12.61 11.69 5.89
C ALA A 122 -11.22 11.12 5.63
N ASP A 123 -11.10 9.92 5.07
CA ASP A 123 -9.82 9.28 4.78
C ASP A 123 -9.04 10.05 3.72
N GLY A 124 -9.73 10.48 2.65
CA GLY A 124 -9.13 11.26 1.58
C GLY A 124 -8.63 12.62 2.10
N ALA A 125 -9.44 13.30 2.91
CA ALA A 125 -9.08 14.59 3.50
C ALA A 125 -7.94 14.47 4.53
N TRP A 126 -8.01 13.47 5.40
CA TRP A 126 -7.02 13.21 6.43
C TRP A 126 -5.65 12.88 5.83
N PHE A 127 -5.63 12.01 4.84
CA PHE A 127 -4.37 11.51 4.30
C PHE A 127 -3.74 12.45 3.27
N ALA A 128 -4.49 13.41 2.74
CA ALA A 128 -4.04 14.28 1.66
C ALA A 128 -2.72 15.02 1.94
N PRO A 129 -2.50 15.66 3.11
CA PRO A 129 -1.23 16.36 3.39
C PRO A 129 -0.04 15.41 3.40
N ALA A 130 -0.20 14.23 4.02
CA ALA A 130 0.85 13.22 4.10
C ALA A 130 1.17 12.58 2.75
N VAL A 131 0.17 12.35 1.89
CA VAL A 131 0.40 11.91 0.51
C VAL A 131 1.32 12.88 -0.20
N ASP A 132 1.15 14.18 0.06
CA ASP A 132 1.85 15.14 -0.75
C ASP A 132 3.36 15.14 -0.49
N GLU A 133 3.75 15.21 0.78
CA GLU A 133 5.15 15.07 1.20
C GLU A 133 5.74 13.69 0.89
N TRP A 134 4.97 12.61 1.09
CA TRP A 134 5.44 11.25 0.80
C TRP A 134 5.81 11.08 -0.68
N MET A 135 4.96 11.58 -1.59
CA MET A 135 5.20 11.47 -3.02
C MET A 135 6.35 12.37 -3.49
N ASP A 136 6.52 13.56 -2.90
CA ASP A 136 7.69 14.41 -3.16
C ASP A 136 8.97 13.75 -2.68
N ALA A 137 8.96 13.12 -1.50
CA ALA A 137 10.10 12.38 -0.99
C ALA A 137 10.49 11.22 -1.92
N LEU A 138 9.52 10.41 -2.38
CA LEU A 138 9.77 9.33 -3.34
C LEU A 138 10.30 9.81 -4.69
N ALA A 139 9.86 10.98 -5.16
CA ALA A 139 10.32 11.55 -6.42
C ALA A 139 11.71 12.20 -6.31
N GLY A 140 11.98 12.89 -5.19
CA GLY A 140 13.24 13.61 -4.95
C GLY A 140 14.35 12.76 -4.33
N GLY A 141 14.02 11.58 -3.80
CA GLY A 141 14.98 10.70 -3.11
C GLY A 141 15.33 11.13 -1.68
N GLU A 142 14.72 12.20 -1.18
CA GLU A 142 14.93 12.73 0.17
C GLU A 142 13.83 12.28 1.13
N ALA A 143 14.16 11.39 2.07
CA ALA A 143 13.20 10.83 3.02
C ALA A 143 12.93 11.79 4.20
N ARG A 144 12.24 12.90 3.93
CA ARG A 144 11.85 13.90 4.92
C ARG A 144 10.33 13.99 5.01
N LEU A 145 9.82 14.01 6.24
CA LEU A 145 8.39 14.13 6.53
C LEU A 145 8.21 15.09 7.71
N SER A 146 7.30 16.05 7.58
CA SER A 146 6.92 16.94 8.67
C SER A 146 6.32 16.16 9.84
N GLU A 147 6.33 16.77 11.03
CA GLU A 147 5.67 16.20 12.21
C GLU A 147 4.18 15.98 11.96
N GLU A 148 3.55 16.92 11.27
CA GLU A 148 2.15 16.83 10.85
C GLU A 148 1.92 15.63 9.93
N SER A 149 2.74 15.44 8.89
CA SER A 149 2.63 14.30 7.98
C SER A 149 2.85 12.96 8.71
N LEU A 150 3.82 12.88 9.63
CA LEU A 150 4.00 11.68 10.45
C LEU A 150 2.79 11.40 11.35
N LEU A 151 2.19 12.42 11.99
CA LEU A 151 0.98 12.24 12.78
C LEU A 151 -0.19 11.72 11.94
N HIS A 152 -0.39 12.27 10.73
CA HIS A 152 -1.44 11.80 9.82
C HIS A 152 -1.22 10.36 9.36
N ILE A 153 0.03 10.00 9.01
CA ILE A 153 0.41 8.62 8.65
C ILE A 153 0.14 7.67 9.81
N VAL A 154 0.63 7.98 11.01
CA VAL A 154 0.55 7.08 12.16
C VAL A 154 -0.88 6.92 12.64
N ALA A 155 -1.64 8.01 12.75
CA ALA A 155 -3.05 7.96 13.11
C ALA A 155 -3.87 7.20 12.05
N GLY A 156 -3.62 7.47 10.76
CA GLY A 156 -4.36 6.86 9.66
C GLY A 156 -4.12 5.35 9.51
N THR A 157 -2.85 4.93 9.56
CA THR A 157 -2.44 3.53 9.36
C THR A 157 -2.81 2.60 10.52
N ARG A 158 -3.05 3.13 11.73
CA ARG A 158 -3.61 2.37 12.85
C ARG A 158 -5.06 1.98 12.64
N GLU A 159 -5.83 2.85 12.01
CA GLU A 159 -7.27 2.70 11.82
C GLU A 159 -7.60 2.04 10.47
N THR A 160 -6.70 2.13 9.47
CA THR A 160 -7.00 1.76 8.09
C THR A 160 -5.81 1.16 7.37
N LEU A 161 -5.92 -0.12 7.01
CA LEU A 161 -4.88 -0.81 6.25
C LEU A 161 -4.70 -0.25 4.83
N SER A 162 -5.73 0.31 4.23
CA SER A 162 -5.66 0.90 2.87
C SER A 162 -4.64 2.04 2.78
N MET A 163 -4.48 2.86 3.82
CA MET A 163 -3.48 3.92 3.85
C MET A 163 -2.06 3.34 3.84
N ARG A 164 -1.81 2.29 4.65
CA ARG A 164 -0.53 1.55 4.65
C ARG A 164 -0.28 0.93 3.28
N ASP A 165 -1.29 0.29 2.70
CA ASP A 165 -1.16 -0.40 1.42
C ASP A 165 -0.93 0.58 0.28
N ALA A 166 -1.58 1.76 0.30
CA ALA A 166 -1.31 2.83 -0.65
C ALA A 166 0.15 3.32 -0.58
N MET A 167 0.70 3.48 0.64
CA MET A 167 2.11 3.82 0.84
C MET A 167 3.03 2.72 0.31
N LEU A 168 2.76 1.46 0.63
CA LEU A 168 3.57 0.34 0.15
C LEU A 168 3.52 0.23 -1.38
N VAL A 169 2.33 0.24 -1.99
CA VAL A 169 2.16 0.19 -3.46
C VAL A 169 2.85 1.36 -4.13
N SER A 170 2.83 2.56 -3.53
CA SER A 170 3.57 3.71 -4.06
C SER A 170 5.08 3.48 -4.12
N VAL A 171 5.64 2.56 -3.33
CA VAL A 171 7.06 2.16 -3.41
C VAL A 171 7.26 1.10 -4.51
N LEU A 172 6.33 0.16 -4.64
CA LEU A 172 6.42 -0.95 -5.60
C LEU A 172 6.30 -0.50 -7.05
N CYS A 173 5.46 0.50 -7.31
CA CYS A 173 5.28 1.07 -8.64
C CYS A 173 4.98 2.58 -8.59
N PRO A 174 5.25 3.32 -9.67
CA PRO A 174 4.90 4.73 -9.75
C PRO A 174 3.38 4.93 -9.67
N LEU A 175 2.95 5.77 -8.73
CA LEU A 175 1.56 6.22 -8.61
C LEU A 175 1.45 7.73 -8.88
N THR A 176 0.26 8.17 -9.30
CA THR A 176 -0.08 9.59 -9.21
C THR A 176 -0.57 9.92 -7.79
N ARG A 177 -0.46 11.18 -7.36
CA ARG A 177 -1.03 11.65 -6.08
C ARG A 177 -2.52 11.32 -5.97
N ARG A 178 -3.26 11.47 -7.08
CA ARG A 178 -4.68 11.11 -7.16
C ARG A 178 -4.90 9.62 -6.91
N SER A 179 -4.13 8.77 -7.57
CA SER A 179 -4.24 7.31 -7.41
C SER A 179 -3.88 6.87 -6.00
N MET A 180 -2.85 7.46 -5.38
CA MET A 180 -2.48 7.17 -4.00
C MET A 180 -3.58 7.60 -3.00
N LYS A 181 -4.15 8.80 -3.17
CA LYS A 181 -5.28 9.27 -2.35
C LYS A 181 -6.49 8.33 -2.50
N LEU A 182 -6.82 7.94 -3.73
CA LEU A 182 -7.93 7.03 -4.02
C LEU A 182 -7.72 5.64 -3.38
N LEU A 183 -6.52 5.08 -3.48
CA LEU A 183 -6.18 3.81 -2.84
C LEU A 183 -6.33 3.87 -1.32
N ALA A 184 -5.89 4.98 -0.72
CA ALA A 184 -5.97 5.20 0.71
C ALA A 184 -7.42 5.34 1.19
N SER A 185 -8.27 6.06 0.43
CA SER A 185 -9.61 6.44 0.87
C SER A 185 -10.75 5.54 0.40
N ASP A 186 -10.61 4.87 -0.73
CA ASP A 186 -11.64 4.00 -1.30
C ASP A 186 -11.01 2.71 -1.88
N PRO A 187 -10.64 1.75 -1.02
CA PRO A 187 -10.01 0.50 -1.45
C PRO A 187 -10.94 -0.42 -2.25
N HIS A 188 -12.25 -0.17 -2.23
CA HIS A 188 -13.24 -0.95 -2.98
C HIS A 188 -13.55 -0.36 -4.36
N ASP A 189 -13.06 0.84 -4.67
CA ASP A 189 -13.10 1.37 -6.03
C ASP A 189 -12.40 0.41 -7.00
N VAL A 190 -12.96 0.28 -8.20
CA VAL A 190 -12.46 -0.65 -9.23
C VAL A 190 -11.03 -0.28 -9.65
N ASN A 191 -10.68 1.01 -9.68
CA ASN A 191 -9.33 1.44 -10.03
C ASN A 191 -8.35 1.20 -8.89
N SER A 192 -8.78 1.37 -7.63
CA SER A 192 -8.00 0.98 -6.46
C SER A 192 -7.66 -0.51 -6.49
N ALA A 193 -8.69 -1.37 -6.62
CA ALA A 193 -8.51 -2.81 -6.68
C ALA A 193 -7.62 -3.23 -7.85
N LYS A 194 -7.82 -2.63 -9.04
CA LYS A 194 -6.98 -2.89 -10.21
C LYS A 194 -5.52 -2.49 -9.98
N THR A 195 -5.28 -1.32 -9.40
CA THR A 195 -3.91 -0.82 -9.17
C THR A 195 -3.14 -1.74 -8.22
N VAL A 196 -3.77 -2.15 -7.11
CA VAL A 196 -3.16 -3.13 -6.18
C VAL A 196 -2.93 -4.46 -6.86
N TYR A 197 -3.93 -4.96 -7.61
CA TYR A 197 -3.83 -6.22 -8.34
C TYR A 197 -2.67 -6.22 -9.34
N ASP A 198 -2.56 -5.18 -10.17
CA ASP A 198 -1.50 -5.08 -11.17
C ASP A 198 -0.12 -5.02 -10.50
N ALA A 199 0.02 -4.23 -9.42
CA ALA A 199 1.27 -4.13 -8.67
C ALA A 199 1.69 -5.47 -8.07
N LEU A 200 0.77 -6.19 -7.43
CA LEU A 200 1.05 -7.50 -6.84
C LEU A 200 1.32 -8.58 -7.90
N ASN A 201 0.60 -8.59 -9.02
CA ASN A 201 0.90 -9.54 -10.10
C ASN A 201 2.28 -9.27 -10.71
N GLY A 202 2.67 -8.01 -10.89
CA GLY A 202 4.01 -7.67 -11.32
C GLY A 202 5.05 -8.29 -10.38
N VAL A 203 4.90 -8.03 -9.08
CA VAL A 203 5.82 -8.52 -8.05
C VAL A 203 5.93 -10.05 -7.96
N PHE A 204 4.78 -10.75 -7.97
CA PHE A 204 4.74 -12.19 -7.70
C PHE A 204 4.75 -13.09 -8.94
N ARG A 205 4.47 -12.55 -10.13
CA ARG A 205 4.25 -13.38 -11.32
C ARG A 205 4.98 -12.94 -12.58
N ASP A 206 5.50 -11.72 -12.62
CA ASP A 206 6.17 -11.21 -13.82
C ASP A 206 7.69 -11.09 -13.58
N PRO A 207 8.50 -12.00 -14.16
CA PRO A 207 9.96 -11.91 -14.10
C PRO A 207 10.54 -10.63 -14.68
N GLY A 208 9.80 -9.95 -15.58
CA GLY A 208 10.21 -8.68 -16.17
C GLY A 208 9.98 -7.46 -15.28
N THR A 209 9.24 -7.63 -14.17
CA THR A 209 9.04 -6.55 -13.20
C THR A 209 10.17 -6.56 -12.18
N PHE A 210 11.07 -5.57 -12.29
CA PHE A 210 12.20 -5.41 -11.36
C PHE A 210 11.95 -4.28 -10.34
N PRO A 211 12.54 -4.36 -9.14
CA PRO A 211 12.50 -3.27 -8.18
C PRO A 211 13.24 -2.05 -8.71
N ASP A 212 12.59 -0.89 -8.69
CA ASP A 212 13.29 0.39 -8.80
C ASP A 212 14.11 0.61 -7.53
N ALA A 213 15.43 0.40 -7.64
CA ALA A 213 16.35 0.45 -6.50
C ALA A 213 16.33 1.81 -5.78
N THR A 214 16.25 2.92 -6.52
CA THR A 214 16.23 4.27 -5.95
C THR A 214 14.93 4.52 -5.19
N ARG A 215 13.80 4.14 -5.81
CA ARG A 215 12.48 4.29 -5.19
C ARG A 215 12.32 3.40 -3.97
N CYS A 216 12.77 2.14 -4.05
CA CYS A 216 12.73 1.20 -2.92
C CYS A 216 13.65 1.64 -1.79
N ALA A 217 14.86 2.12 -2.08
CA ALA A 217 15.76 2.69 -1.08
C ALA A 217 15.14 3.91 -0.36
N THR A 218 14.46 4.78 -1.11
CA THR A 218 13.75 5.93 -0.54
C THR A 218 12.56 5.48 0.31
N GLY A 219 11.78 4.51 -0.17
CA GLY A 219 10.69 3.90 0.58
C GLY A 219 11.14 3.25 1.89
N LEU A 220 12.27 2.52 1.87
CA LEU A 220 12.89 1.99 3.08
C LEU A 220 13.23 3.10 4.08
N ARG A 221 13.87 4.19 3.63
CA ARG A 221 14.20 5.33 4.51
C ARG A 221 12.94 5.98 5.08
N LEU A 222 11.91 6.18 4.28
CA LEU A 222 10.64 6.77 4.73
C LEU A 222 9.95 5.90 5.78
N PHE A 223 9.83 4.59 5.56
CA PHE A 223 9.27 3.70 6.58
C PHE A 223 10.15 3.63 7.83
N SER A 224 11.48 3.70 7.72
CA SER A 224 12.38 3.81 8.88
C SER A 224 12.15 5.08 9.68
N VAL A 225 11.93 6.25 9.04
CA VAL A 225 11.52 7.48 9.73
C VAL A 225 10.24 7.25 10.54
N VAL A 226 9.24 6.57 9.96
CA VAL A 226 8.00 6.22 10.67
C VAL A 226 8.27 5.28 11.86
N VAL A 227 9.09 4.24 11.69
CA VAL A 227 9.47 3.29 12.76
C VAL A 227 10.16 4.00 13.93
N GLU A 228 11.09 4.91 13.63
CA GLU A 228 11.85 5.68 14.62
C GLU A 228 10.95 6.69 15.35
N ALA A 229 9.98 7.26 14.65
CA ALA A 229 9.09 8.26 15.18
C ALA A 229 8.04 7.75 16.17
N VAL A 230 7.68 6.46 16.11
CA VAL A 230 6.59 5.92 16.94
C VAL A 230 7.10 5.09 18.14
N PRO A 231 6.30 5.03 19.23
CA PRO A 231 6.54 4.10 20.34
C PRO A 231 6.62 2.65 19.85
N ARG A 232 7.37 1.80 20.55
CA ARG A 232 7.62 0.41 20.14
C ARG A 232 6.35 -0.38 19.79
N LYS A 233 5.27 -0.18 20.57
CA LYS A 233 3.98 -0.87 20.37
C LYS A 233 3.31 -0.57 19.03
N ASP A 234 3.65 0.56 18.39
CA ASP A 234 3.04 1.01 17.13
C ASP A 234 3.95 0.71 15.91
N ARG A 235 5.09 0.04 16.10
CA ARG A 235 6.09 -0.20 15.03
C ARG A 235 5.78 -1.40 14.13
N ALA A 236 4.83 -2.28 14.48
CA ALA A 236 4.62 -3.54 13.76
C ALA A 236 4.30 -3.34 12.27
N HIS A 237 3.35 -2.47 11.95
CA HIS A 237 2.92 -2.23 10.58
C HIS A 237 4.00 -1.60 9.69
N PRO A 238 4.71 -0.52 10.10
CA PRO A 238 5.79 0.02 9.28
C PRO A 238 6.97 -0.95 9.16
N LEU A 239 7.27 -1.77 10.18
CA LEU A 239 8.26 -2.85 10.06
C LEU A 239 7.86 -3.92 9.05
N ALA A 240 6.57 -4.27 8.97
CA ALA A 240 6.07 -5.19 7.95
C ALA A 240 6.22 -4.63 6.53
N CYS A 241 6.05 -3.32 6.33
CA CYS A 241 6.34 -2.68 5.05
C CYS A 241 7.84 -2.72 4.71
N VAL A 242 8.71 -2.46 5.69
CA VAL A 242 10.18 -2.62 5.52
C VAL A 242 10.50 -4.06 5.12
N ALA A 243 9.92 -5.05 5.80
CA ALA A 243 10.12 -6.45 5.47
C ALA A 243 9.71 -6.81 4.04
N TYR A 244 8.56 -6.30 3.59
CA TYR A 244 8.08 -6.50 2.22
C TYR A 244 9.06 -5.91 1.20
N ILE A 245 9.50 -4.66 1.40
CA ILE A 245 10.41 -3.98 0.46
C ILE A 245 11.77 -4.70 0.43
N CYS A 246 12.29 -5.14 1.59
CA CYS A 246 13.49 -5.95 1.66
C CYS A 246 13.34 -7.26 0.88
N TRP A 247 12.21 -7.98 1.05
CA TRP A 247 11.92 -9.19 0.27
C TRP A 247 11.86 -8.90 -1.22
N TRP A 248 11.17 -7.83 -1.62
CA TRP A 248 11.03 -7.42 -3.02
C TRP A 248 12.38 -7.15 -3.70
N MET A 249 13.34 -6.60 -2.97
CA MET A 249 14.70 -6.35 -3.46
C MET A 249 15.67 -7.53 -3.26
N GLY A 250 15.21 -8.66 -2.72
CA GLY A 250 16.04 -9.85 -2.51
C GLY A 250 16.87 -9.86 -1.21
N PHE A 251 16.62 -8.95 -0.27
CA PHE A 251 17.23 -8.95 1.08
C PHE A 251 16.44 -9.84 2.04
N LEU A 252 16.56 -11.16 1.85
CA LEU A 252 15.75 -12.14 2.57
C LEU A 252 16.04 -12.17 4.08
N ASP A 253 17.29 -11.97 4.49
CA ASP A 253 17.69 -11.96 5.91
C ASP A 253 17.10 -10.75 6.64
N GLU A 254 17.25 -9.54 6.06
CA GLU A 254 16.63 -8.33 6.59
C GLU A 254 15.10 -8.42 6.58
N SER A 255 14.53 -9.01 5.53
CA SER A 255 13.08 -9.24 5.45
C SER A 255 12.56 -10.12 6.59
N ARG A 256 13.22 -11.25 6.86
CA ARG A 256 12.90 -12.12 8.01
C ARG A 256 13.02 -11.38 9.33
N ARG A 257 14.16 -10.71 9.54
CA ARG A 257 14.42 -9.96 10.79
C ARG A 257 13.34 -8.91 11.06
N CYS A 258 12.93 -8.15 10.05
CA CYS A 258 11.87 -7.15 10.18
C CYS A 258 10.50 -7.79 10.41
N SER A 259 10.20 -8.90 9.74
CA SER A 259 8.95 -9.64 9.95
C SER A 259 8.85 -10.21 11.37
N ASP A 260 9.92 -10.82 11.87
CA ASP A 260 10.00 -11.35 13.24
C ASP A 260 9.83 -10.25 14.29
N GLU A 261 10.46 -9.08 14.09
CA GLU A 261 10.29 -7.92 14.98
C GLU A 261 8.83 -7.45 14.98
N ALA A 262 8.22 -7.32 13.80
CA ALA A 262 6.83 -6.92 13.66
C ALA A 262 5.89 -7.88 14.39
N LEU A 263 6.06 -9.19 14.20
CA LEU A 263 5.22 -10.23 14.83
C LEU A 263 5.43 -10.33 16.34
N ARG A 264 6.61 -9.98 16.86
CA ARG A 264 6.84 -9.92 18.30
C ARG A 264 6.15 -8.73 18.96
N ILE A 265 5.94 -7.65 18.20
CA ILE A 265 5.20 -6.47 18.66
C ILE A 265 3.69 -6.72 18.53
N ASP A 266 3.26 -7.22 17.38
CA ASP A 266 1.88 -7.58 17.08
C ASP A 266 1.82 -8.93 16.33
N PRO A 267 1.51 -10.03 17.04
CA PRO A 267 1.33 -11.35 16.42
C PRO A 267 0.20 -11.40 15.37
N GLY A 268 -0.70 -10.42 15.38
CA GLY A 268 -1.79 -10.26 14.41
C GLY A 268 -1.40 -9.55 13.12
N CYS A 269 -0.15 -9.09 12.98
CA CYS A 269 0.31 -8.35 11.81
C CYS A 269 0.39 -9.26 10.56
N SER A 270 -0.71 -9.35 9.81
CA SER A 270 -0.87 -10.27 8.69
C SER A 270 0.19 -10.12 7.60
N LEU A 271 0.58 -8.88 7.28
CA LEU A 271 1.61 -8.62 6.28
C LEU A 271 2.97 -9.21 6.69
N ALA A 272 3.36 -9.06 7.96
CA ALA A 272 4.59 -9.66 8.47
C ALA A 272 4.51 -11.19 8.46
N SER A 273 3.36 -11.78 8.81
CA SER A 273 3.17 -13.23 8.73
C SER A 273 3.29 -13.76 7.31
N ILE A 274 2.72 -13.07 6.32
CA ILE A 274 2.80 -13.45 4.90
C ILE A 274 4.25 -13.41 4.42
N ILE A 275 4.97 -12.33 4.73
CA ILE A 275 6.36 -12.15 4.27
C ILE A 275 7.33 -13.10 4.98
N LEU A 276 7.15 -13.34 6.28
CA LEU A 276 7.93 -14.35 6.99
C LEU A 276 7.73 -15.74 6.39
N THR A 277 6.47 -16.11 6.13
CA THR A 277 6.12 -17.39 5.48
C THR A 277 6.77 -17.51 4.10
N ALA A 278 6.67 -16.45 3.27
CA ALA A 278 7.30 -16.43 1.96
C ALA A 278 8.82 -16.65 2.06
N ALA A 279 9.48 -15.95 2.99
CA ALA A 279 10.91 -16.13 3.22
C ALA A 279 11.25 -17.53 3.76
N GLU A 280 10.44 -18.09 4.67
CA GLU A 280 10.58 -19.45 5.23
C GLU A 280 10.55 -20.55 4.19
N PHE A 281 9.65 -20.43 3.21
CA PHE A 281 9.50 -21.40 2.14
C PHE A 281 10.30 -21.04 0.87
N ASN A 282 11.24 -20.09 0.96
CA ASN A 282 12.04 -19.61 -0.17
C ASN A 282 11.20 -19.19 -1.38
N VAL A 283 10.00 -18.63 -1.13
CA VAL A 283 9.23 -17.97 -2.18
C VAL A 283 9.92 -16.65 -2.48
N LEU A 284 10.53 -16.57 -3.66
CA LEU A 284 11.25 -15.40 -4.13
C LEU A 284 10.32 -14.47 -4.93
N PRO A 285 10.67 -13.17 -5.04
CA PRO A 285 10.09 -12.32 -6.09
C PRO A 285 10.25 -12.95 -7.47
N ALA A 286 9.30 -12.70 -8.38
CA ALA A 286 9.30 -13.35 -9.70
C ALA A 286 10.60 -13.12 -10.51
N TRP A 287 11.16 -11.91 -10.43
CA TRP A 287 12.43 -11.57 -11.07
C TRP A 287 13.61 -12.35 -10.48
N ALA A 288 13.58 -12.65 -9.18
CA ALA A 288 14.67 -13.33 -8.48
C ALA A 288 14.62 -14.84 -8.68
N ASP A 289 13.41 -15.41 -8.72
CA ASP A 289 13.18 -16.84 -8.96
C ASP A 289 13.72 -17.26 -10.34
N SER A 290 13.39 -16.46 -11.36
CA SER A 290 13.86 -16.69 -12.74
C SER A 290 15.40 -16.62 -12.86
N ALA A 291 16.04 -15.71 -12.13
CA ALA A 291 17.50 -15.61 -12.10
C ALA A 291 18.18 -16.80 -11.40
N VAL A 292 17.48 -17.53 -10.52
CA VAL A 292 17.98 -18.77 -9.91
C VAL A 292 17.85 -19.93 -10.91
N ASP A 293 16.73 -20.01 -11.62
CA ASP A 293 16.50 -21.03 -12.65
C ASP A 293 17.52 -20.97 -13.78
N GLU A 294 17.84 -19.77 -14.27
CA GLU A 294 18.84 -19.56 -15.33
C GLU A 294 20.26 -19.99 -14.90
N ARG A 295 20.66 -19.68 -13.66
CA ARG A 295 21.95 -20.12 -13.10
C ARG A 295 22.04 -21.64 -12.96
N ASN A 296 20.98 -22.27 -12.47
CA ASN A 296 20.90 -23.72 -12.36
C ASN A 296 20.83 -24.43 -13.72
N ALA A 297 20.42 -23.75 -14.79
CA ALA A 297 20.44 -24.29 -16.14
C ALA A 297 21.84 -24.22 -16.78
N GLY A 298 22.62 -23.17 -16.48
CA GLY A 298 24.00 -23.00 -16.95
C GLY A 298 25.00 -24.00 -16.36
N ASP A 299 24.85 -24.37 -15.08
CA ASP A 299 25.74 -25.33 -14.41
C ASP A 299 25.51 -26.81 -14.83
N ARG A 300 24.50 -27.07 -15.68
CA ARG A 300 24.16 -28.41 -16.19
C ARG A 300 24.67 -28.68 -17.62
N GLN A 301 25.44 -27.76 -18.22
CA GLN A 301 26.10 -27.91 -19.53
C GLN A 301 27.60 -28.12 -19.37
#